data_AF-A0A836WIJ8-F1
#
_entry.id   AF-A0A836WIJ8-F1
#
_cell.length_a   1.000
_cell.length_b   1.000
_cell.length_c   1.000
_cell.angle_alpha   90.00
_cell.angle_beta   90.00
_cell.angle_gamma   90.00
#
_symmetry.space_group_name_H-M   'P 1'
#
loop_
_entity.id
_entity.type
_entity.pdbx_description
1 polymer ?
#
loop_
_entity_poly.entity_id
_entity_poly.type
_entity_poly.pdbx_seq_one_letter_code
_entity_poly.pdbx_strand_id
1 'polypeptide(L)'
;MCPWDILRYGVRGQEDNSHGGWEVLPDHARARLHRPVLLRGRNTFGIPPGRAGEFYGSHKCVRHGSRSGRADLKGALECGQGCRSGLALHDARNSSAGCPGSSTAPLSLLGGDVGLRDFFRRREDKFLRLLLEQAEKTWEGMQALEEFMKDGSDEAAKKVQMAEKEADEFRRILIDELNRSFVTPFDREDLFSLSRAIDDIVDYADTTVEEMTILGVKPNDHLRAMVSRLVAAAHEVYMAVVRLKDHPGVALDHARRAKSVENQVERLYRQALADLFSGPKDVEHLIEVLKLREIYRHLSNCADRGDEAANVISDIVVKMA
;
A
#
# COMPACT_ATOMS: atom_id res chain seq x y z
N MET A 1 17.08 40.24 11.61
CA MET A 1 16.16 41.27 11.08
C MET A 1 16.37 41.32 9.58
N CYS A 2 15.36 40.96 8.79
CA CYS A 2 15.39 40.89 7.33
C CYS A 2 15.57 42.28 6.69
N PRO A 3 15.96 42.34 5.41
CA PRO A 3 15.48 43.43 4.57
C PRO A 3 15.08 42.93 3.17
N TRP A 4 13.77 42.76 2.94
CA TRP A 4 13.19 42.83 1.61
C TRP A 4 11.79 43.45 1.72
N ASP A 5 11.75 44.76 1.59
CA ASP A 5 10.59 45.54 1.19
C ASP A 5 11.10 46.61 0.23
N ILE A 6 10.53 46.68 -0.97
CA ILE A 6 10.27 47.93 -1.71
C ILE A 6 9.49 47.63 -3.01
N LEU A 7 8.22 48.03 -2.96
CA LEU A 7 7.37 48.72 -3.95
C LEU A 7 6.79 47.99 -5.18
N ARG A 8 5.46 47.82 -5.08
CA ARG A 8 4.45 48.00 -6.14
C ARG A 8 4.49 49.41 -6.75
N TYR A 9 4.26 49.51 -8.06
CA TYR A 9 3.42 50.45 -8.86
C TYR A 9 3.63 50.00 -10.34
N GLY A 10 2.72 49.95 -11.31
CA GLY A 10 1.39 50.52 -11.50
C GLY A 10 1.27 51.08 -12.93
N VAL A 11 0.71 50.30 -13.87
CA VAL A 11 -0.25 50.72 -14.93
C VAL A 11 0.17 51.62 -16.13
N ARG A 12 -0.08 51.06 -17.34
CA ARG A 12 -0.47 51.62 -18.67
C ARG A 12 0.48 52.50 -19.50
N GLY A 13 0.65 52.09 -20.77
CA GLY A 13 0.98 52.91 -21.94
C GLY A 13 0.83 52.10 -23.23
N GLN A 14 -0.14 52.47 -24.07
CA GLN A 14 -0.49 51.91 -25.38
C GLN A 14 -0.04 52.92 -26.47
N GLU A 15 0.10 52.45 -27.72
CA GLU A 15 0.44 53.19 -28.97
C GLU A 15 1.97 53.37 -29.18
N ASP A 16 2.60 53.13 -30.33
CA ASP A 16 2.14 53.18 -31.73
C ASP A 16 3.01 52.31 -32.68
N ASN A 17 2.43 52.04 -33.85
CA ASN A 17 2.95 51.17 -34.92
C ASN A 17 3.43 52.04 -36.11
N SER A 18 4.69 51.96 -36.54
CA SER A 18 5.13 52.59 -37.81
C SER A 18 6.37 51.93 -38.45
N HIS A 19 6.10 51.24 -39.56
CA HIS A 19 6.84 51.02 -40.82
C HIS A 19 8.37 51.13 -40.98
N GLY A 20 8.90 50.17 -41.76
CA GLY A 20 10.09 50.26 -42.63
C GLY A 20 11.23 49.34 -42.16
N GLY A 21 11.89 48.49 -42.95
CA GLY A 21 11.97 48.22 -44.39
C GLY A 21 13.18 47.30 -44.56
N TRP A 22 13.11 46.32 -45.47
CA TRP A 22 14.22 45.39 -45.76
C TRP A 22 15.26 46.05 -46.66
N GLU A 23 16.54 46.00 -46.30
CA GLU A 23 17.63 46.29 -47.25
C GLU A 23 18.88 45.46 -46.94
N VAL A 24 19.55 45.01 -48.00
CA VAL A 24 20.55 43.94 -48.05
C VAL A 24 21.85 44.49 -48.64
N LEU A 25 22.99 43.86 -48.27
CA LEU A 25 24.33 43.77 -48.92
C LEU A 25 25.45 44.70 -48.38
N PRO A 26 26.77 44.38 -48.59
CA PRO A 26 27.38 43.19 -49.20
C PRO A 26 28.55 42.52 -48.44
N ASP A 27 28.86 41.32 -48.94
CA ASP A 27 30.01 40.44 -48.74
C ASP A 27 31.28 40.98 -49.42
N HIS A 28 32.49 40.74 -48.87
CA HIS A 28 33.72 40.45 -49.63
C HIS A 28 34.94 40.08 -48.74
N ALA A 29 35.54 38.93 -49.11
CA ALA A 29 36.98 38.63 -49.20
C ALA A 29 37.70 37.80 -48.10
N ARG A 30 37.63 36.48 -48.33
CA ARG A 30 38.55 35.34 -48.05
C ARG A 30 40.06 35.63 -47.93
N ALA A 31 40.76 34.83 -47.09
CA ALA A 31 41.91 33.99 -47.53
C ALA A 31 42.38 32.89 -46.52
N ARG A 32 42.23 31.61 -46.95
CA ARG A 32 43.15 30.44 -46.96
C ARG A 32 43.94 30.02 -45.69
N LEU A 33 43.67 28.85 -45.08
CA LEU A 33 44.12 27.46 -45.41
C LEU A 33 45.60 27.14 -45.09
N HIS A 34 45.84 26.27 -44.10
CA HIS A 34 46.79 25.14 -44.13
C HIS A 34 46.49 24.11 -43.00
N ARG A 35 46.32 22.84 -43.38
CA ARG A 35 46.35 21.59 -42.57
C ARG A 35 47.75 20.92 -42.77
N PRO A 36 48.08 19.74 -42.22
CA PRO A 36 48.01 19.20 -40.84
C PRO A 36 49.38 18.61 -40.38
N VAL A 37 49.53 18.13 -39.14
CA VAL A 37 50.62 17.19 -38.75
C VAL A 37 50.06 15.99 -38.00
N LEU A 38 50.46 14.82 -38.50
CA LEU A 38 50.24 13.47 -38.00
C LEU A 38 51.47 13.06 -37.17
N LEU A 39 51.30 12.49 -35.97
CA LEU A 39 52.25 11.53 -35.42
C LEU A 39 51.51 10.35 -34.78
N ARG A 40 51.88 9.16 -35.26
CA ARG A 40 51.48 7.81 -34.80
C ARG A 40 52.37 7.35 -33.64
N GLY A 41 51.84 6.44 -32.81
CA GLY A 41 52.62 5.48 -32.02
C GLY A 41 51.86 4.95 -30.80
N ARG A 42 50.95 3.99 -30.97
CA ARG A 42 51.06 2.57 -30.54
C ARG A 42 51.36 2.34 -29.04
N ASN A 43 50.38 1.78 -28.32
CA ASN A 43 50.49 0.39 -27.88
C ASN A 43 49.12 -0.26 -27.64
N THR A 44 49.07 -1.52 -28.06
CA THR A 44 47.98 -2.47 -28.16
C THR A 44 47.78 -3.24 -26.87
N PHE A 45 46.53 -3.53 -26.50
CA PHE A 45 46.13 -4.85 -26.00
C PHE A 45 44.65 -5.05 -26.35
N GLY A 46 44.35 -6.10 -27.12
CA GLY A 46 43.01 -6.42 -27.60
C GLY A 46 42.51 -7.74 -27.03
N ILE A 47 41.18 -7.86 -26.90
CA ILE A 47 40.42 -9.12 -26.80
C ILE A 47 39.08 -8.89 -27.56
N PRO A 48 38.54 -9.88 -28.32
CA PRO A 48 37.77 -9.67 -29.55
C PRO A 48 36.22 -9.66 -29.39
N PRO A 49 35.45 -9.37 -30.47
CA PRO A 49 33.98 -9.29 -30.43
C PRO A 49 33.25 -10.49 -31.05
N GLY A 50 31.99 -10.69 -30.64
CA GLY A 50 30.96 -11.51 -31.28
C GLY A 50 30.19 -12.37 -30.25
N ARG A 51 28.87 -12.60 -30.31
CA ARG A 51 27.74 -12.24 -31.19
C ARG A 51 26.45 -12.46 -30.38
N ALA A 52 25.34 -11.89 -30.89
CA ALA A 52 23.92 -12.27 -30.77
C ALA A 52 23.57 -13.44 -29.82
N GLY A 53 22.60 -13.33 -28.91
CA GLY A 53 21.26 -12.80 -29.13
C GLY A 53 20.34 -13.96 -29.54
N GLU A 54 19.73 -14.65 -28.57
CA GLU A 54 18.56 -15.52 -28.76
C GLU A 54 17.96 -15.94 -27.42
N PHE A 55 16.66 -15.63 -27.26
CA PHE A 55 15.58 -16.40 -26.65
C PHE A 55 15.83 -17.22 -25.36
N TYR A 56 14.94 -17.04 -24.36
CA TYR A 56 13.97 -18.09 -23.98
C TYR A 56 12.80 -17.49 -23.20
N GLY A 57 11.60 -17.67 -23.74
CA GLY A 57 10.33 -17.57 -23.03
C GLY A 57 9.79 -18.95 -22.66
N SER A 58 8.91 -18.93 -21.65
CA SER A 58 7.68 -19.73 -21.51
C SER A 58 7.69 -21.27 -21.57
N HIS A 59 7.12 -21.83 -20.50
CA HIS A 59 6.25 -23.02 -20.42
C HIS A 59 6.70 -24.36 -21.04
N LYS A 60 6.86 -25.37 -20.17
CA LYS A 60 6.24 -26.70 -20.29
C LYS A 60 6.55 -27.57 -19.05
N CYS A 61 5.56 -27.77 -18.19
CA CYS A 61 5.52 -28.93 -17.28
C CYS A 61 4.78 -30.06 -17.99
N VAL A 62 5.48 -31.17 -18.25
CA VAL A 62 4.92 -32.44 -18.74
C VAL A 62 5.00 -33.47 -17.62
N ARG A 63 3.88 -34.19 -17.45
CA ARG A 63 3.67 -35.31 -16.52
C ARG A 63 4.63 -36.48 -16.74
N HIS A 64 4.95 -37.20 -15.67
CA HIS A 64 5.01 -38.68 -15.44
C HIS A 64 5.32 -38.81 -13.93
N GLY A 65 4.85 -39.71 -13.07
CA GLY A 65 4.14 -40.98 -13.17
C GLY A 65 4.56 -41.78 -11.91
N SER A 66 3.59 -42.12 -11.04
CA SER A 66 3.53 -43.26 -10.09
C SER A 66 4.76 -43.73 -9.29
N ARG A 67 4.63 -43.75 -7.95
CA ARG A 67 4.95 -44.88 -7.01
C ARG A 67 4.60 -44.42 -5.57
N SER A 68 3.61 -45.02 -4.91
CA SER A 68 3.72 -46.22 -4.05
C SER A 68 4.71 -46.05 -2.89
N GLY A 69 4.19 -45.84 -1.68
CA GLY A 69 4.97 -45.83 -0.44
C GLY A 69 4.08 -45.74 0.79
N ARG A 70 3.55 -46.89 1.20
CA ARG A 70 2.79 -47.13 2.43
C ARG A 70 3.75 -47.08 3.62
N ALA A 71 3.46 -46.30 4.66
CA ALA A 71 4.08 -46.44 5.97
C ALA A 71 3.00 -46.24 7.04
N ASP A 72 2.67 -47.35 7.69
CA ASP A 72 1.89 -47.44 8.91
C ASP A 72 2.55 -46.60 10.02
N LEU A 73 1.75 -46.02 10.91
CA LEU A 73 1.98 -46.12 12.36
C LEU A 73 0.73 -45.75 13.16
N LYS A 74 0.38 -46.71 14.01
CA LYS A 74 -0.65 -46.73 15.04
C LYS A 74 -0.40 -45.65 16.10
N GLY A 75 -1.48 -45.20 16.75
CA GLY A 75 -1.38 -44.44 18.00
C GLY A 75 -2.76 -44.02 18.51
N ALA A 76 -3.49 -44.96 19.08
CA ALA A 76 -4.74 -44.72 19.77
C ALA A 76 -4.51 -44.08 21.16
N LEU A 77 -5.54 -43.37 21.61
CA LEU A 77 -5.93 -43.02 22.98
C LEU A 77 -5.16 -43.70 24.12
N GLU A 78 -4.84 -42.93 25.17
CA GLU A 78 -5.50 -43.11 26.47
C GLU A 78 -5.24 -41.97 27.46
N CYS A 79 -6.28 -41.71 28.24
CA CYS A 79 -6.42 -40.74 29.32
C CYS A 79 -6.04 -41.42 30.65
N GLY A 80 -5.33 -40.73 31.54
CA GLY A 80 -4.97 -41.30 32.85
C GLY A 80 -4.35 -40.33 33.84
N GLN A 81 -5.22 -39.66 34.62
CA GLN A 81 -5.13 -39.37 36.05
C GLN A 81 -3.83 -38.82 36.68
N GLY A 82 -3.97 -37.68 37.39
CA GLY A 82 -3.26 -37.51 38.66
C GLY A 82 -3.01 -36.08 39.12
N CYS A 83 -3.99 -35.42 39.75
CA CYS A 83 -3.69 -34.37 40.74
C CYS A 83 -4.61 -34.50 41.97
N ARG A 84 -3.99 -34.92 43.09
CA ARG A 84 -4.34 -34.60 44.49
C ARG A 84 -4.20 -33.06 44.63
N SER A 85 -4.86 -32.28 45.46
CA SER A 85 -5.39 -32.32 46.85
C SER A 85 -6.10 -30.94 46.99
N GLY A 86 -7.13 -30.65 47.78
CA GLY A 86 -7.61 -31.10 49.08
C GLY A 86 -8.47 -29.96 49.67
N LEU A 87 -9.19 -30.23 50.78
CA LEU A 87 -9.95 -29.30 51.64
C LEU A 87 -11.28 -28.78 51.05
N ALA A 88 -12.41 -28.72 51.74
CA ALA A 88 -12.85 -29.18 53.06
C ALA A 88 -14.39 -29.14 53.07
N LEU A 89 -15.00 -30.15 53.71
CA LEU A 89 -16.16 -30.08 54.61
C LEU A 89 -17.20 -28.95 54.43
N HIS A 90 -18.45 -29.29 54.10
CA HIS A 90 -19.62 -28.94 54.92
C HIS A 90 -20.84 -29.83 54.61
N ASP A 91 -21.27 -30.50 55.69
CA ASP A 91 -22.61 -30.95 56.09
C ASP A 91 -23.64 -31.55 55.12
N ALA A 92 -24.00 -32.77 55.51
CA ALA A 92 -25.22 -33.48 55.17
C ALA A 92 -26.47 -32.84 55.78
N ARG A 93 -27.63 -32.99 55.11
CA ARG A 93 -28.83 -33.65 55.66
C ARG A 93 -30.02 -33.65 54.68
N ASN A 94 -30.84 -34.69 54.85
CA ASN A 94 -32.18 -35.01 54.33
C ASN A 94 -32.28 -35.54 52.89
N SER A 95 -32.62 -36.82 52.68
CA SER A 95 -33.93 -37.50 52.91
C SER A 95 -35.03 -36.81 52.09
N SER A 96 -35.83 -37.45 51.23
CA SER A 96 -36.21 -38.85 51.08
C SER A 96 -37.04 -38.99 49.78
N ALA A 97 -36.97 -40.19 49.19
CA ALA A 97 -37.97 -40.89 48.36
C ALA A 97 -39.22 -40.17 47.81
N GLY A 98 -39.46 -40.36 46.51
CA GLY A 98 -40.78 -40.16 45.89
C GLY A 98 -40.80 -40.26 44.37
N CYS A 99 -40.88 -41.48 43.83
CA CYS A 99 -41.49 -41.78 42.51
C CYS A 99 -42.73 -42.66 42.77
N PRO A 100 -43.69 -42.87 41.84
CA PRO A 100 -43.85 -42.33 40.49
C PRO A 100 -45.26 -41.73 40.22
N GLY A 101 -45.40 -40.95 39.14
CA GLY A 101 -46.68 -40.44 38.68
C GLY A 101 -46.66 -40.23 37.17
N SER A 102 -47.13 -41.23 36.44
CA SER A 102 -47.38 -41.21 35.00
C SER A 102 -48.38 -40.11 34.62
N SER A 103 -47.97 -39.17 33.78
CA SER A 103 -48.88 -38.34 33.01
C SER A 103 -48.38 -38.29 31.57
N THR A 104 -49.12 -39.00 30.72
CA THR A 104 -49.07 -38.92 29.28
C THR A 104 -49.64 -37.58 28.84
N ALA A 105 -48.82 -36.76 28.18
CA ALA A 105 -49.27 -35.61 27.39
C ALA A 105 -48.35 -35.45 26.17
N PRO A 106 -48.88 -34.93 25.05
CA PRO A 106 -48.63 -35.46 23.73
C PRO A 106 -47.35 -34.94 23.07
N LEU A 107 -46.79 -35.77 22.19
CA LEU A 107 -45.83 -35.37 21.16
C LEU A 107 -46.49 -34.32 20.24
N SER A 108 -46.39 -33.05 20.62
CA SER A 108 -46.57 -31.96 19.67
C SER A 108 -45.30 -31.88 18.82
N LEU A 109 -45.40 -32.48 17.63
CA LEU A 109 -44.57 -32.18 16.46
C LEU A 109 -44.56 -30.65 16.25
N LEU A 110 -43.63 -29.96 16.87
CA LEU A 110 -43.20 -28.64 16.40
C LEU A 110 -42.28 -28.91 15.21
N GLY A 111 -42.92 -29.11 14.05
CA GLY A 111 -42.30 -28.80 12.78
C GLY A 111 -41.94 -27.32 12.83
N GLY A 112 -40.70 -27.04 13.22
CA GLY A 112 -40.13 -25.72 13.06
C GLY A 112 -40.05 -25.46 11.57
N ASP A 113 -40.92 -24.59 11.08
CA ASP A 113 -40.75 -23.91 9.81
C ASP A 113 -39.31 -23.42 9.74
N VAL A 114 -38.46 -24.10 8.96
CA VAL A 114 -37.19 -23.55 8.49
C VAL A 114 -37.59 -22.50 7.47
N GLY A 115 -38.09 -21.39 8.00
CA GLY A 115 -38.78 -20.38 7.25
C GLY A 115 -37.84 -19.81 6.20
N LEU A 116 -38.43 -19.35 5.09
CA LEU A 116 -37.82 -18.52 4.06
C LEU A 116 -36.85 -17.46 4.62
N ARG A 117 -37.03 -17.02 5.87
CA ARG A 117 -36.16 -16.10 6.63
C ARG A 117 -34.71 -16.58 6.83
N ASP A 118 -34.45 -17.88 6.96
CA ASP A 118 -33.06 -18.39 7.05
C ASP A 118 -32.35 -18.43 5.69
N PHE A 119 -33.11 -18.43 4.58
CA PHE A 119 -32.58 -18.23 3.23
C PHE A 119 -32.26 -16.75 2.95
N PHE A 120 -32.85 -15.83 3.71
CA PHE A 120 -32.62 -14.38 3.67
C PHE A 120 -31.62 -13.89 4.72
N ARG A 121 -30.90 -14.78 5.40
CA ARG A 121 -29.79 -14.39 6.27
C ARG A 121 -28.65 -13.91 5.37
N ARG A 122 -28.48 -12.59 5.25
CA ARG A 122 -27.35 -11.95 4.55
C ARG A 122 -26.07 -12.58 5.08
N ARG A 123 -25.50 -13.55 4.35
CA ARG A 123 -24.14 -14.01 4.63
C ARG A 123 -23.24 -12.80 4.52
N GLU A 124 -22.37 -12.64 5.51
CA GLU A 124 -21.33 -11.65 5.45
C GLU A 124 -20.55 -11.85 4.15
N ASP A 125 -20.34 -10.75 3.43
CA ASP A 125 -19.75 -10.84 2.12
C ASP A 125 -18.25 -11.11 2.29
N LYS A 126 -17.83 -12.34 1.99
CA LYS A 126 -16.46 -12.78 2.19
C LYS A 126 -15.44 -11.87 1.48
N PHE A 127 -15.79 -11.28 0.33
CA PHE A 127 -14.89 -10.41 -0.42
C PHE A 127 -14.68 -9.08 0.30
N LEU A 128 -15.78 -8.47 0.75
CA LEU A 128 -15.70 -7.25 1.55
C LEU A 128 -14.99 -7.48 2.87
N ARG A 129 -15.23 -8.62 3.54
CA ARG A 129 -14.53 -8.95 4.79
C ARG A 129 -13.02 -9.01 4.57
N LEU A 130 -12.54 -9.71 3.53
CA LEU A 130 -11.12 -9.79 3.21
C LEU A 130 -10.53 -8.41 2.84
N LEU A 131 -11.28 -7.60 2.09
CA LEU A 131 -10.85 -6.25 1.72
C LEU A 131 -10.78 -5.32 2.95
N LEU A 132 -11.71 -5.47 3.90
CA LEU A 132 -11.71 -4.74 5.17
C LEU A 132 -10.51 -5.14 6.03
N GLU A 133 -10.26 -6.45 6.17
CA GLU A 133 -9.11 -6.99 6.90
C GLU A 133 -7.79 -6.50 6.28
N GLN A 134 -7.67 -6.51 4.95
CA GLN A 134 -6.53 -5.94 4.23
C GLN A 134 -6.38 -4.44 4.53
N ALA A 135 -7.44 -3.63 4.38
CA ALA A 135 -7.38 -2.19 4.57
C ALA A 135 -7.07 -1.79 6.03
N GLU A 136 -7.56 -2.55 7.00
CA GLU A 136 -7.24 -2.38 8.42
C GLU A 136 -5.75 -2.63 8.66
N LYS A 137 -5.20 -3.71 8.12
CA LYS A 137 -3.76 -4.01 8.21
C LYS A 137 -2.88 -3.00 7.51
N THR A 138 -3.30 -2.49 6.35
CA THR A 138 -2.63 -1.36 5.69
C THR A 138 -2.58 -0.14 6.61
N TRP A 139 -3.69 0.19 7.29
CA TRP A 139 -3.71 1.31 8.23
C TRP A 139 -2.82 1.07 9.47
N GLU A 140 -2.82 -0.14 10.03
CA GLU A 140 -1.90 -0.54 11.11
C GLU A 140 -0.42 -0.41 10.67
N GLY A 141 -0.08 -0.83 9.46
CA GLY A 141 1.26 -0.70 8.89
C GLY A 141 1.71 0.76 8.75
N MET A 142 0.80 1.64 8.32
CA MET A 142 1.08 3.08 8.27
C MET A 142 1.28 3.69 9.67
N GLN A 143 0.53 3.25 10.68
CA GLN A 143 0.76 3.68 12.07
C GLN A 143 2.12 3.21 12.59
N ALA A 144 2.52 1.98 12.25
CA ALA A 144 3.85 1.48 12.58
C ALA A 144 4.96 2.28 11.89
N LEU A 145 4.73 2.75 10.65
CA LEU A 145 5.66 3.66 9.97
C LEU A 145 5.75 5.01 10.70
N GLU A 146 4.63 5.55 11.18
CA GLU A 146 4.65 6.77 12.01
C GLU A 146 5.39 6.57 13.34
N GLU A 147 5.29 5.38 13.94
CA GLU A 147 6.10 5.00 15.10
C GLU A 147 7.60 4.96 14.75
N PHE A 148 7.96 4.34 13.61
CA PHE A 148 9.33 4.30 13.11
C PHE A 148 9.90 5.71 12.88
N MET A 149 9.08 6.67 12.46
CA MET A 149 9.52 8.06 12.23
C MET A 149 9.82 8.85 13.52
N LYS A 150 9.59 8.28 14.71
CA LYS A 150 9.96 8.90 15.98
C LYS A 150 11.45 8.76 16.26
N ASP A 151 11.99 7.55 16.10
CA ASP A 151 13.36 7.22 16.50
C ASP A 151 14.12 6.28 15.54
N GLY A 152 13.46 5.73 14.53
CA GLY A 152 14.04 4.76 13.60
C GLY A 152 14.27 3.39 14.25
N SER A 153 13.45 3.00 15.24
CA SER A 153 13.60 1.74 15.97
C SER A 153 13.38 0.49 15.10
N ASP A 154 14.23 -0.52 15.31
CA ASP A 154 14.13 -1.84 14.66
C ASP A 154 12.81 -2.55 15.03
N GLU A 155 12.27 -2.29 16.22
CA GLU A 155 10.98 -2.80 16.66
C GLU A 155 9.84 -2.26 15.81
N ALA A 156 9.80 -0.95 15.54
CA ALA A 156 8.79 -0.34 14.69
C ALA A 156 8.94 -0.80 13.23
N ALA A 157 10.18 -0.90 12.72
CA ALA A 157 10.46 -1.46 11.40
C ALA A 157 9.88 -2.88 11.22
N LYS A 158 10.06 -3.76 12.21
CA LYS A 158 9.47 -5.11 12.19
C LYS A 158 7.95 -5.09 12.20
N LYS A 159 7.32 -4.15 12.92
CA LYS A 159 5.86 -4.00 12.90
C LYS A 159 5.34 -3.62 11.52
N VAL A 160 6.03 -2.72 10.81
CA VAL A 160 5.68 -2.36 9.42
C VAL A 160 5.72 -3.60 8.53
N GLN A 161 6.84 -4.34 8.57
CA GLN A 161 7.00 -5.55 7.77
C GLN A 161 5.97 -6.64 8.11
N MET A 162 5.60 -6.77 9.39
CA MET A 162 4.56 -7.72 9.79
C MET A 162 3.19 -7.33 9.25
N ALA A 163 2.85 -6.04 9.29
CA ALA A 163 1.59 -5.54 8.76
C ALA A 163 1.49 -5.70 7.24
N GLU A 164 2.58 -5.46 6.50
CA GLU A 164 2.66 -5.73 5.05
C GLU A 164 2.38 -7.21 4.74
N LYS A 165 3.07 -8.13 5.40
CA LYS A 165 2.85 -9.57 5.20
C LYS A 165 1.44 -10.03 5.51
N GLU A 166 0.84 -9.48 6.56
CA GLU A 166 -0.55 -9.77 6.93
C GLU A 166 -1.54 -9.23 5.88
N ALA A 167 -1.31 -8.00 5.38
CA ALA A 167 -2.12 -7.41 4.32
C ALA A 167 -2.00 -8.19 2.98
N ASP A 168 -0.80 -8.56 2.56
CA ASP A 168 -0.57 -9.36 1.35
C ASP A 168 -1.27 -10.73 1.45
N GLU A 169 -1.25 -11.37 2.62
CA GLU A 169 -1.96 -12.64 2.79
C GLU A 169 -3.48 -12.47 2.58
N PHE A 170 -4.10 -11.42 3.12
CA PHE A 170 -5.52 -11.13 2.86
C PHE A 170 -5.80 -10.88 1.38
N ARG A 171 -4.91 -10.14 0.70
CA ARG A 171 -5.00 -9.91 -0.75
C ARG A 171 -4.88 -11.21 -1.55
N ARG A 172 -3.92 -12.07 -1.21
CA ARG A 172 -3.73 -13.36 -1.89
C ARG A 172 -4.94 -14.27 -1.75
N ILE A 173 -5.53 -14.32 -0.56
CA ILE A 173 -6.78 -15.04 -0.32
C ILE A 173 -7.92 -14.42 -1.14
N LEU A 174 -8.04 -13.10 -1.16
CA LEU A 174 -9.05 -12.40 -1.97
C LEU A 174 -8.94 -12.74 -3.46
N ILE A 175 -7.73 -12.70 -4.02
CA ILE A 175 -7.48 -13.01 -5.43
C ILE A 175 -7.84 -14.47 -5.75
N ASP A 176 -7.50 -15.43 -4.88
CA ASP A 176 -7.89 -16.84 -5.05
C ASP A 176 -9.42 -17.01 -5.02
N GLU A 177 -10.10 -16.33 -4.09
CA GLU A 177 -11.57 -16.33 -4.01
C GLU A 177 -12.24 -15.71 -5.24
N LEU A 178 -11.70 -14.61 -5.78
CA LEU A 178 -12.20 -13.97 -7.00
C LEU A 178 -12.05 -14.89 -8.22
N ASN A 179 -10.95 -15.64 -8.32
CA ASN A 179 -10.71 -16.59 -9.41
C ASN A 179 -11.67 -17.79 -9.39
N ARG A 180 -12.11 -18.20 -8.19
CA ARG A 180 -13.00 -19.37 -8.00
C ARG A 180 -14.48 -19.03 -8.04
N SER A 181 -14.84 -17.75 -7.96
CA SER A 181 -16.23 -17.32 -7.76
C SER A 181 -16.83 -16.72 -9.04
N PHE A 182 -17.92 -17.31 -9.55
CA PHE A 182 -18.62 -16.79 -10.73
C PHE A 182 -19.52 -15.58 -10.44
N VAL A 183 -19.97 -15.41 -9.19
CA VAL A 183 -20.84 -14.32 -8.75
C VAL A 183 -20.13 -13.54 -7.64
N THR A 184 -20.04 -12.23 -7.80
CA THR A 184 -19.43 -11.29 -6.86
C THR A 184 -20.40 -10.15 -6.55
N PRO A 185 -20.32 -9.52 -5.37
CA PRO A 185 -21.19 -8.40 -4.98
C PRO A 185 -20.93 -7.11 -5.77
N PHE A 186 -19.69 -6.92 -6.20
CA PHE A 186 -19.22 -5.82 -7.04
C PHE A 186 -18.52 -6.41 -8.25
N ASP A 187 -18.21 -5.56 -9.23
CA ASP A 187 -17.40 -5.94 -10.37
C ASP A 187 -16.06 -6.52 -9.88
N ARG A 188 -15.70 -7.69 -10.42
CA ARG A 188 -14.45 -8.37 -10.07
C ARG A 188 -13.23 -7.49 -10.32
N GLU A 189 -13.26 -6.74 -11.40
CA GLU A 189 -12.18 -5.81 -11.79
C GLU A 189 -12.01 -4.69 -10.76
N ASP A 190 -13.10 -4.19 -10.19
CA ASP A 190 -13.05 -3.15 -9.16
C ASP A 190 -12.50 -3.69 -7.84
N LEU A 191 -12.96 -4.88 -7.40
CA LEU A 191 -12.43 -5.53 -6.20
C LEU A 191 -10.93 -5.80 -6.32
N PHE A 192 -10.49 -6.28 -7.49
CA PHE A 192 -9.08 -6.52 -7.76
C PHE A 192 -8.27 -5.22 -7.75
N SER A 193 -8.77 -4.18 -8.44
CA SER A 193 -8.08 -2.90 -8.56
C SER A 193 -7.99 -2.17 -7.21
N LEU A 194 -9.06 -2.21 -6.42
CA LEU A 194 -9.09 -1.63 -5.08
C LEU A 194 -8.14 -2.34 -4.13
N SER A 195 -8.17 -3.68 -4.13
CA SER A 195 -7.25 -4.48 -3.31
C SER A 195 -5.79 -4.21 -3.67
N ARG A 196 -5.46 -4.09 -4.97
CA ARG A 196 -4.12 -3.72 -5.42
C ARG A 196 -3.70 -2.32 -4.95
N ALA A 197 -4.56 -1.33 -5.10
CA ALA A 197 -4.22 0.04 -4.68
C ALA A 197 -4.02 0.15 -3.16
N ILE A 198 -4.77 -0.63 -2.36
CA ILE A 198 -4.61 -0.72 -0.90
C ILE A 198 -3.28 -1.40 -0.52
N ASP A 199 -2.90 -2.45 -1.26
CA ASP A 199 -1.63 -3.17 -1.11
C ASP A 199 -0.43 -2.25 -1.33
N ASP A 200 -0.46 -1.52 -2.45
CA ASP A 200 0.64 -0.62 -2.82
C ASP A 200 0.93 0.40 -1.68
N ILE A 201 -0.08 0.85 -0.91
CA ILE A 201 0.12 1.78 0.22
C ILE A 201 1.03 1.18 1.31
N VAL A 202 0.76 -0.05 1.74
CA VAL A 202 1.56 -0.70 2.82
C VAL A 202 2.91 -1.17 2.30
N ASP A 203 3.00 -1.55 1.02
CA ASP A 203 4.27 -1.83 0.35
C ASP A 203 5.19 -0.61 0.35
N TYR A 204 4.63 0.58 0.06
CA TYR A 204 5.39 1.83 0.17
C TYR A 204 5.85 2.10 1.61
N ALA A 205 5.09 1.69 2.62
CA ALA A 205 5.50 1.83 4.01
C ALA A 205 6.71 0.95 4.34
N ASP A 206 6.67 -0.34 3.98
CA ASP A 206 7.78 -1.28 4.21
C ASP A 206 9.04 -0.87 3.44
N THR A 207 8.88 -0.55 2.15
CA THR A 207 9.99 -0.09 1.31
C THR A 207 10.57 1.25 1.76
N THR A 208 9.78 2.16 2.37
CA THR A 208 10.32 3.39 2.98
C THR A 208 11.28 3.06 4.13
N VAL A 209 10.91 2.10 5.00
CA VAL A 209 11.77 1.65 6.10
C VAL A 209 13.06 1.04 5.55
N GLU A 210 12.95 0.19 4.52
CA GLU A 210 14.09 -0.44 3.86
C GLU A 210 15.02 0.61 3.23
N GLU A 211 14.49 1.55 2.44
CA GLU A 211 15.28 2.60 1.79
C GLU A 211 15.97 3.52 2.80
N MET A 212 15.29 3.93 3.86
CA MET A 212 15.91 4.73 4.92
C MET A 212 17.05 3.98 5.60
N THR A 213 16.90 2.67 5.81
CA THR A 213 17.93 1.80 6.39
C THR A 213 19.13 1.67 5.45
N ILE A 214 18.90 1.36 4.17
CA ILE A 214 19.94 1.20 3.15
C ILE A 214 20.73 2.50 2.94
N LEU A 215 20.04 3.63 2.88
CA LEU A 215 20.65 4.93 2.65
C LEU A 215 21.22 5.55 3.95
N GLY A 216 20.93 4.98 5.12
CA GLY A 216 21.35 5.51 6.42
C GLY A 216 20.72 6.86 6.74
N VAL A 217 19.45 7.05 6.37
CA VAL A 217 18.67 8.28 6.60
C VAL A 217 17.91 8.15 7.92
N LYS A 218 18.01 9.17 8.77
CA LYS A 218 17.25 9.24 10.02
C LYS A 218 15.95 10.03 9.84
N PRO A 219 14.91 9.75 10.65
CA PRO A 219 13.68 10.53 10.62
C PRO A 219 13.91 12.02 10.90
N ASN A 220 13.32 12.89 10.08
CA ASN A 220 13.35 14.34 10.22
C ASN A 220 11.92 14.92 10.21
N ASP A 221 11.79 16.25 10.37
CA ASP A 221 10.48 16.89 10.49
C ASP A 221 9.64 16.80 9.21
N HIS A 222 10.25 16.86 8.03
CA HIS A 222 9.54 16.70 6.77
C HIS A 222 9.03 15.26 6.60
N LEU A 223 9.86 14.26 6.89
CA LEU A 223 9.46 12.85 6.86
C LEU A 223 8.29 12.59 7.81
N ARG A 224 8.39 13.06 9.05
CA ARG A 224 7.30 12.96 10.06
C ARG A 224 6.02 13.62 9.57
N ALA A 225 6.11 14.82 8.99
CA ALA A 225 4.95 15.53 8.49
C ALA A 225 4.28 14.81 7.31
N MET A 226 5.07 14.28 6.36
CA MET A 226 4.54 13.52 5.22
C MET A 226 3.88 12.22 5.67
N VAL A 227 4.55 11.45 6.53
CA VAL A 227 4.04 10.17 7.04
C VAL A 227 2.75 10.35 7.84
N SER A 228 2.68 11.35 8.70
CA SER A 228 1.46 11.63 9.47
C SER A 228 0.25 11.93 8.55
N ARG A 229 0.48 12.57 7.41
CA ARG A 229 -0.55 12.77 6.38
C ARG A 229 -0.94 11.45 5.72
N LEU A 230 0.03 10.62 5.35
CA LEU A 230 -0.23 9.30 4.75
C LEU A 230 -1.01 8.37 5.69
N VAL A 231 -0.74 8.40 7.01
CA VAL A 231 -1.55 7.67 8.02
C VAL A 231 -3.01 8.12 7.97
N ALA A 232 -3.25 9.43 7.88
CA ALA A 232 -4.60 9.95 7.76
C ALA A 232 -5.28 9.51 6.45
N ALA A 233 -4.55 9.46 5.32
CA ALA A 233 -5.07 8.93 4.06
C ALA A 233 -5.46 7.45 4.17
N ALA A 234 -4.58 6.61 4.74
CA ALA A 234 -4.86 5.19 4.93
C ALA A 234 -6.07 4.95 5.84
N HIS A 235 -6.23 5.74 6.89
CA HIS A 235 -7.44 5.71 7.73
C HIS A 235 -8.70 6.07 6.94
N GLU A 236 -8.66 7.11 6.10
CA GLU A 236 -9.80 7.49 5.26
C GLU A 236 -10.13 6.39 4.23
N VAL A 237 -9.13 5.74 3.63
CA VAL A 237 -9.33 4.58 2.73
C VAL A 237 -9.99 3.43 3.51
N TYR A 238 -9.47 3.05 4.67
CA TYR A 238 -10.08 2.02 5.53
C TYR A 238 -11.55 2.34 5.84
N MET A 239 -11.83 3.56 6.30
CA MET A 239 -13.18 3.98 6.62
C MET A 239 -14.09 4.03 5.39
N ALA A 240 -13.56 4.34 4.21
CA ALA A 240 -14.31 4.25 2.96
C ALA A 240 -14.73 2.80 2.67
N VAL A 241 -13.82 1.83 2.81
CA VAL A 241 -14.13 0.40 2.64
C VAL A 241 -15.17 -0.06 3.67
N VAL A 242 -15.06 0.36 4.94
CA VAL A 242 -16.05 0.08 6.01
C VAL A 242 -17.45 0.53 5.62
N ARG A 243 -17.58 1.66 4.93
CA ARG A 243 -18.88 2.26 4.57
C ARG A 243 -19.35 1.88 3.17
N LEU A 244 -18.52 1.25 2.35
CA LEU A 244 -18.74 1.06 0.92
C LEU A 244 -20.07 0.37 0.60
N LYS A 245 -20.39 -0.69 1.33
CA LYS A 245 -21.60 -1.50 1.09
C LYS A 245 -22.88 -0.80 1.51
N ASP A 246 -22.92 -0.33 2.76
CA ASP A 246 -24.16 0.08 3.42
C ASP A 246 -24.41 1.60 3.29
N HIS A 247 -23.35 2.39 3.11
CA HIS A 247 -23.38 3.84 3.08
C HIS A 247 -22.46 4.42 1.98
N PRO A 248 -22.72 4.15 0.69
CA PRO A 248 -21.83 4.51 -0.42
C PRO A 248 -21.58 6.02 -0.54
N GLY A 249 -22.56 6.86 -0.21
CA GLY A 249 -22.36 8.33 -0.16
C GLY A 249 -21.35 8.76 0.91
N VAL A 250 -21.33 8.09 2.06
CA VAL A 250 -20.35 8.35 3.14
C VAL A 250 -18.97 7.80 2.73
N ALA A 251 -18.92 6.62 2.09
CA ALA A 251 -17.69 6.07 1.53
C ALA A 251 -17.04 7.03 0.52
N LEU A 252 -17.85 7.67 -0.33
CA LEU A 252 -17.38 8.68 -1.29
C LEU A 252 -16.78 9.91 -0.59
N ASP A 253 -17.35 10.35 0.53
CA ASP A 253 -16.79 11.46 1.30
C ASP A 253 -15.44 11.10 1.94
N HIS A 254 -15.29 9.86 2.43
CA HIS A 254 -13.99 9.33 2.88
C HIS A 254 -12.97 9.28 1.74
N ALA A 255 -13.35 8.75 0.57
CA ALA A 255 -12.49 8.69 -0.61
C ALA A 255 -12.00 10.11 -1.04
N ARG A 256 -12.90 11.10 -1.05
CA ARG A 256 -12.54 12.50 -1.33
C ARG A 256 -11.52 13.05 -0.34
N ARG A 257 -11.64 12.71 0.96
CA ARG A 257 -10.67 13.13 1.97
C ARG A 257 -9.32 12.45 1.77
N ALA A 258 -9.29 11.15 1.48
CA ALA A 258 -8.06 10.44 1.12
C ALA A 258 -7.36 11.09 -0.08
N LYS A 259 -8.08 11.34 -1.18
CA LYS A 259 -7.59 12.09 -2.36
C LYS A 259 -7.03 13.47 -2.02
N SER A 260 -7.64 14.18 -1.08
CA SER A 260 -7.16 15.51 -0.68
C SER A 260 -5.79 15.49 0.02
N VAL A 261 -5.37 14.34 0.53
CA VAL A 261 -4.08 14.16 1.21
C VAL A 261 -2.93 14.14 0.22
N GLU A 262 -3.09 13.57 -0.97
CA GLU A 262 -2.06 13.58 -2.04
C GLU A 262 -1.56 15.01 -2.29
N ASN A 263 -2.49 15.92 -2.54
CA ASN A 263 -2.21 17.35 -2.68
C ASN A 263 -1.48 17.98 -1.48
N GLN A 264 -1.73 17.48 -0.26
CA GLN A 264 -1.06 17.97 0.96
C GLN A 264 0.38 17.44 1.04
N VAL A 265 0.58 16.15 0.74
CA VAL A 265 1.90 15.51 0.74
C VAL A 265 2.77 16.09 -0.37
N GLU A 266 2.24 16.33 -1.56
CA GLU A 266 2.98 16.98 -2.67
C GLU A 266 3.43 18.40 -2.30
N ARG A 267 2.63 19.16 -1.53
CA ARG A 267 3.06 20.46 -1.00
C ARG A 267 4.21 20.33 0.00
N LEU A 268 4.11 19.38 0.93
CA LEU A 268 5.18 19.09 1.89
C LEU A 268 6.45 18.63 1.18
N TYR A 269 6.33 17.81 0.15
CA TYR A 269 7.43 17.37 -0.70
C TYR A 269 8.16 18.55 -1.33
N ARG A 270 7.43 19.46 -1.98
CA ARG A 270 8.03 20.66 -2.61
C ARG A 270 8.69 21.58 -1.60
N GLN A 271 8.09 21.75 -0.42
CA GLN A 271 8.69 22.52 0.67
C GLN A 271 9.98 21.85 1.15
N ALA A 272 9.96 20.55 1.42
CA ALA A 272 11.12 19.79 1.83
C ALA A 272 12.25 19.86 0.79
N LEU A 273 11.94 19.83 -0.50
CA LEU A 273 12.93 20.06 -1.55
C LEU A 273 13.53 21.47 -1.50
N ALA A 274 12.70 22.51 -1.35
CA ALA A 274 13.20 23.89 -1.31
C ALA A 274 14.17 24.08 -0.13
N ASP A 275 13.83 23.52 1.03
CA ASP A 275 14.66 23.56 2.23
C ASP A 275 15.95 22.73 2.03
N LEU A 276 15.84 21.54 1.43
CA LEU A 276 16.96 20.65 1.15
C LEU A 276 18.02 21.28 0.23
N PHE A 277 17.61 22.06 -0.77
CA PHE A 277 18.53 22.73 -1.70
C PHE A 277 19.02 24.11 -1.22
N SER A 278 18.61 24.57 -0.03
CA SER A 278 19.01 25.87 0.53
C SER A 278 20.35 25.85 1.28
N GLY A 279 20.91 24.65 1.52
CA GLY A 279 22.08 24.43 2.37
C GLY A 279 23.45 24.72 1.74
N PRO A 280 24.53 24.55 2.54
CA PRO A 280 25.91 24.71 2.09
C PRO A 280 26.27 23.70 1.00
N LYS A 281 27.04 24.13 -0.01
CA LYS A 281 27.26 23.35 -1.24
C LYS A 281 28.54 22.51 -1.20
N ASP A 282 28.74 21.77 -0.11
CA ASP A 282 29.80 20.77 -0.03
C ASP A 282 29.34 19.39 -0.55
N VAL A 283 30.29 18.47 -0.67
CA VAL A 283 30.05 17.15 -1.28
C VAL A 283 29.20 16.29 -0.36
N GLU A 284 29.43 16.35 0.95
CA GLU A 284 28.69 15.63 1.97
C GLU A 284 27.21 16.04 1.97
N HIS A 285 26.92 17.33 1.92
CA HIS A 285 25.57 17.85 1.80
C HIS A 285 24.92 17.40 0.49
N LEU A 286 25.64 17.39 -0.64
CA LEU A 286 25.07 16.89 -1.90
C LEU A 286 24.68 15.40 -1.81
N ILE A 287 25.46 14.58 -1.12
CA ILE A 287 25.11 13.16 -0.88
C ILE A 287 23.83 13.07 -0.02
N GLU A 288 23.72 13.88 1.03
CA GLU A 288 22.51 13.95 1.85
C GLU A 288 21.28 14.39 1.04
N VAL A 289 21.43 15.40 0.18
CA VAL A 289 20.39 15.87 -0.74
C VAL A 289 19.90 14.74 -1.64
N LEU A 290 20.81 13.95 -2.21
CA LEU A 290 20.44 12.82 -3.08
C LEU A 290 19.64 11.76 -2.31
N LYS A 291 20.10 11.39 -1.10
CA LYS A 291 19.42 10.41 -0.25
C LYS A 291 18.02 10.88 0.16
N LEU A 292 17.91 12.08 0.71
CA LEU A 292 16.65 12.61 1.20
C LEU A 292 15.65 12.87 0.08
N ARG A 293 16.10 13.33 -1.09
CA ARG A 293 15.24 13.52 -2.26
C ARG A 293 14.57 12.21 -2.68
N GLU A 294 15.29 11.10 -2.61
CA GLU A 294 14.75 9.77 -2.94
C GLU A 294 13.62 9.41 -1.98
N ILE A 295 13.88 9.42 -0.67
CA ILE A 295 12.86 9.10 0.35
C ILE A 295 11.65 10.04 0.27
N TYR A 296 11.87 11.34 0.09
CA TYR A 296 10.78 12.31 -0.06
C TYR A 296 9.93 12.01 -1.30
N ARG A 297 10.56 11.64 -2.43
CA ARG A 297 9.80 11.28 -3.63
C ARG A 297 9.04 9.98 -3.41
N HIS A 298 9.64 9.00 -2.73
CA HIS A 298 9.02 7.73 -2.42
C HIS A 298 7.73 7.89 -1.59
N LEU A 299 7.79 8.70 -0.53
CA LEU A 299 6.61 9.06 0.27
C LEU A 299 5.56 9.84 -0.52
N SER A 300 5.97 10.69 -1.47
CA SER A 300 5.03 11.37 -2.37
C SER A 300 4.30 10.37 -3.26
N ASN A 301 5.02 9.40 -3.83
CA ASN A 301 4.43 8.36 -4.67
C ASN A 301 3.49 7.44 -3.87
N CYS A 302 3.76 7.23 -2.57
CA CYS A 302 2.82 6.55 -1.67
C CYS A 302 1.47 7.30 -1.59
N ALA A 303 1.49 8.63 -1.54
CA ALA A 303 0.28 9.43 -1.52
C ALA A 303 -0.57 9.26 -2.80
N ASP A 304 0.09 9.12 -3.95
CA ASP A 304 -0.57 8.84 -5.23
C ASP A 304 -1.34 7.50 -5.19
N ARG A 305 -0.84 6.49 -4.47
CA ARG A 305 -1.56 5.20 -4.27
C ARG A 305 -2.80 5.36 -3.41
N GLY A 306 -2.74 6.23 -2.40
CA GLY A 306 -3.93 6.66 -1.65
C GLY A 306 -4.98 7.32 -2.54
N ASP A 307 -4.57 8.16 -3.50
CA ASP A 307 -5.48 8.75 -4.49
C ASP A 307 -6.05 7.69 -5.45
N GLU A 308 -5.22 6.75 -5.91
CA GLU A 308 -5.65 5.65 -6.77
C GLU A 308 -6.74 4.81 -6.10
N ALA A 309 -6.54 4.42 -4.83
CA ALA A 309 -7.55 3.71 -4.04
C ALA A 309 -8.86 4.53 -3.92
N ALA A 310 -8.75 5.84 -3.67
CA ALA A 310 -9.91 6.73 -3.59
C ALA A 310 -10.68 6.84 -4.91
N ASN A 311 -9.96 6.87 -6.05
CA ASN A 311 -10.58 6.90 -7.38
C ASN A 311 -11.34 5.59 -7.64
N VAL A 312 -10.75 4.43 -7.36
CA VAL A 312 -11.43 3.13 -7.52
C VAL A 312 -12.68 3.04 -6.63
N ILE A 313 -12.61 3.49 -5.38
CA ILE A 313 -13.80 3.55 -4.50
C ILE A 313 -14.89 4.44 -5.10
N SER A 314 -14.51 5.59 -5.65
CA SER A 314 -15.46 6.52 -6.28
C SER A 314 -16.14 5.86 -7.50
N ASP A 315 -15.38 5.13 -8.31
CA ASP A 315 -15.90 4.41 -9.47
C ASP A 315 -16.89 3.31 -9.07
N ILE A 316 -16.57 2.54 -8.01
CA ILE A 316 -17.50 1.53 -7.44
C ILE A 316 -18.81 2.19 -7.03
N VAL A 317 -18.74 3.31 -6.28
CA VAL A 317 -19.93 4.02 -5.81
C VAL A 317 -20.77 4.53 -6.97
N VAL A 318 -20.16 5.04 -8.04
CA VAL A 318 -20.87 5.48 -9.25
C VAL A 318 -21.60 4.33 -9.93
N LYS A 319 -20.99 3.14 -9.99
CA LYS A 319 -21.61 1.94 -10.59
C LYS A 319 -22.76 1.36 -9.75
N MET A 320 -22.79 1.64 -8.45
CA MET A 320 -23.87 1.22 -7.54
C MET A 320 -25.13 2.11 -7.64
N ALA A 321 -25.00 3.31 -8.21
CA ALA A 321 -26.03 4.35 -8.24
C ALA A 321 -27.09 4.14 -9.32
#